data_AF-A0A552FMK3-F1
#
_entry.id   AF-A0A552FMK3-F1
#
_cell.length_a   1.000
_cell.length_b   1.000
_cell.length_c   1.000
_cell.angle_alpha   90.00
_cell.angle_beta   90.00
_cell.angle_gamma   90.00
#
_symmetry.space_group_name_H-M   'P 1'
#
loop_
_entity.id
_entity.type
_entity.pdbx_description
1 polymer ?
#
loop_
_entity_poly.entity_id
_entity_poly.type
_entity_poly.pdbx_seq_one_letter_code
_entity_poly.pdbx_strand_id
1 'polypeptide(L)'
;MFEVINGKNSGFLGNSKIYIGRANKSYLLKGSVLQNRFVIGQDGNREEVVAKYRQWLWQEVQKRGEVFDELVRIAERVKREETVQLACWCKPLKCHGDVVKSCVEWMIGEGIV
;
A
#
# COMPACT_ATOMS: atom_id res chain seq x y z
N MET A 1 -9.70 1.20 -12.64
CA MET A 1 -8.25 1.51 -12.82
C MET A 1 -7.54 1.34 -11.49
N PHE A 2 -6.51 0.48 -11.39
CA PHE A 2 -5.81 0.20 -10.12
C PHE A 2 -4.29 0.44 -10.23
N GLU A 3 -3.78 1.44 -9.52
CA GLU A 3 -2.39 1.90 -9.67
C GLU A 3 -1.77 2.47 -8.39
N VAL A 4 -0.45 2.65 -8.42
CA VAL A 4 0.33 3.31 -7.36
C VAL A 4 0.80 4.66 -7.90
N ILE A 5 0.43 5.74 -7.23
CA ILE A 5 0.72 7.11 -7.67
C ILE A 5 1.67 7.84 -6.72
N ASN A 6 2.35 8.86 -7.23
CA ASN A 6 3.07 9.80 -6.38
C ASN A 6 2.07 10.80 -5.76
N GLY A 7 1.81 10.65 -4.46
CA GLY A 7 0.86 11.51 -3.76
C GLY A 7 1.29 12.97 -3.62
N LYS A 8 2.58 13.31 -3.74
CA LYS A 8 3.03 14.71 -3.77
C LYS A 8 2.59 15.42 -5.04
N ASN A 9 2.56 14.71 -6.16
CA ASN A 9 2.23 15.28 -7.47
C ASN A 9 0.73 15.19 -7.77
N SER A 10 0.06 14.16 -7.27
CA SER A 10 -1.32 13.84 -7.61
C SER A 10 -2.31 14.03 -6.45
N GLY A 11 -1.82 14.36 -5.26
CA GLY A 11 -2.59 14.43 -4.02
C GLY A 11 -2.64 13.08 -3.28
N PHE A 12 -2.76 13.13 -1.95
CA PHE A 12 -2.75 11.95 -1.09
C PHE A 12 -4.14 11.40 -0.74
N LEU A 13 -5.18 12.25 -0.80
CA LEU A 13 -6.54 11.95 -0.34
C LEU A 13 -7.57 12.27 -1.43
N GLY A 14 -8.70 11.59 -1.38
CA GLY A 14 -9.82 11.76 -2.31
C GLY A 14 -10.59 10.46 -2.50
N ASN A 15 -11.75 10.50 -3.17
CA ASN A 15 -12.62 9.32 -3.32
C ASN A 15 -11.90 8.13 -3.97
N SER A 16 -11.06 8.38 -4.99
CA SER A 16 -10.27 7.34 -5.66
C SER A 16 -8.93 7.03 -4.98
N LYS A 17 -8.54 7.76 -3.93
CA LYS A 17 -7.18 7.74 -3.40
C LYS A 17 -7.13 7.10 -2.02
N ILE A 18 -6.17 6.21 -1.83
CA ILE A 18 -5.92 5.54 -0.56
C ILE A 18 -4.48 5.83 -0.17
N TYR A 19 -4.29 6.61 0.89
CA TYR A 19 -2.97 6.88 1.42
C TYR A 19 -2.43 5.64 2.14
N ILE A 20 -1.25 5.19 1.73
CA ILE A 20 -0.60 3.98 2.28
C ILE A 20 0.73 4.27 2.99
N GLY A 21 1.04 5.54 3.21
CA GLY A 21 2.30 5.97 3.82
C GLY A 21 2.23 6.10 5.35
N ARG A 22 3.35 6.52 5.94
CA ARG A 22 3.42 6.80 7.39
C ARG A 22 2.73 8.10 7.75
N ALA A 23 2.46 8.34 9.03
CA ALA A 23 1.89 9.61 9.47
C ALA A 23 2.78 10.78 9.03
N ASN A 24 2.16 11.85 8.53
CA ASN A 24 2.86 13.06 8.13
C ASN A 24 2.04 14.29 8.53
N LYS A 25 2.55 15.04 9.51
CA LYS A 25 1.87 16.22 10.06
C LYS A 25 1.77 17.37 9.07
N SER A 26 2.79 17.60 8.24
CA SER A 26 2.82 18.70 7.26
C SER A 26 1.73 18.56 6.20
N TYR A 27 1.33 17.33 5.86
CA TYR A 27 0.24 17.04 4.93
C TYR A 27 -1.06 16.60 5.63
N LEU A 28 -1.13 16.69 6.97
CA LEU A 28 -2.26 16.23 7.79
C LEU A 28 -2.68 14.77 7.53
N LEU A 29 -1.70 13.91 7.22
CA LEU A 29 -1.93 12.50 6.89
C LEU A 29 -1.76 11.63 8.15
N LYS A 30 -2.80 10.86 8.46
CA LYS A 30 -2.69 9.77 9.45
C LYS A 30 -1.90 8.60 8.84
N GLY A 31 -1.19 7.87 9.70
CA GLY A 31 -0.45 6.67 9.26
C GLY A 31 -1.41 5.59 8.80
N SER A 32 -1.10 4.97 7.68
CA SER A 32 -1.84 3.81 7.18
C SER A 32 -1.44 2.54 7.93
N VAL A 33 -2.36 1.59 8.08
CA VAL A 33 -2.03 0.22 8.51
C VAL A 33 -1.10 -0.48 7.51
N LEU A 34 -1.11 -0.04 6.24
CA LEU A 34 -0.24 -0.51 5.14
C LEU A 34 1.07 0.29 5.01
N GLN A 35 1.44 1.09 6.02
CA GLN A 35 2.68 1.85 5.97
C GLN A 35 3.91 0.93 5.99
N ASN A 36 4.95 1.28 5.22
CA ASN A 36 6.22 0.57 5.34
C ASN A 36 6.88 0.88 6.69
N ARG A 37 7.02 -0.16 7.53
CA ARG A 37 7.63 -0.11 8.87
C ARG A 37 9.16 -0.04 8.82
N PHE A 38 9.77 -0.45 7.71
CA PHE A 38 11.22 -0.43 7.51
C PHE A 38 11.68 0.90 6.92
N VAL A 39 12.79 1.43 7.43
CA VAL A 39 13.33 2.76 7.12
C VAL A 39 14.62 2.64 6.31
N ILE A 40 14.66 3.30 5.15
CA ILE A 40 15.87 3.35 4.31
C ILE A 40 17.02 3.98 5.11
N GLY A 41 18.21 3.38 5.04
CA GLY A 41 19.41 3.79 5.77
C GLY A 41 19.56 3.12 7.13
N GLN A 42 18.44 2.90 7.86
CA GLN A 42 18.45 2.19 9.14
C GLN A 42 18.25 0.68 8.96
N ASP A 43 17.25 0.28 8.18
CA ASP A 43 16.87 -1.11 7.93
C ASP A 43 17.40 -1.65 6.60
N GLY A 44 18.22 -0.88 5.89
CA GLY A 44 18.81 -1.26 4.60
C GLY A 44 18.61 -0.22 3.49
N ASN A 45 19.03 -0.56 2.28
CA ASN A 45 18.75 0.21 1.08
C ASN A 45 17.28 0.08 0.62
N ARG A 46 16.90 0.80 -0.43
CA ARG A 46 15.51 0.85 -0.92
C ARG A 46 14.99 -0.54 -1.31
N GLU A 47 15.81 -1.32 -1.98
CA GLU A 47 15.49 -2.66 -2.46
C GLU A 47 15.26 -3.61 -1.30
N GLU A 48 16.13 -3.56 -0.29
CA GLU A 48 16.07 -4.35 0.93
C GLU A 48 14.84 -4.02 1.77
N VAL A 49 14.54 -2.75 2.01
CA VAL A 49 13.36 -2.38 2.81
C VAL A 49 12.04 -2.73 2.12
N VAL A 50 12.00 -2.72 0.78
CA VAL A 50 10.83 -3.20 0.02
C VAL A 50 10.73 -4.72 0.07
N ALA A 51 11.85 -5.44 0.04
CA ALA A 51 11.86 -6.90 0.21
C ALA A 51 11.39 -7.30 1.62
N LYS A 52 11.89 -6.63 2.66
CA LYS A 52 11.42 -6.81 4.05
C LYS A 52 9.94 -6.51 4.19
N TYR A 53 9.46 -5.43 3.57
CA TYR A 53 8.04 -5.11 3.55
C TYR A 53 7.19 -6.20 2.91
N ARG A 54 7.64 -6.81 1.81
CA ARG A 54 6.93 -7.94 1.17
C ARG A 54 6.80 -9.14 2.11
N GLN A 55 7.88 -9.50 2.81
CA GLN A 55 7.84 -10.59 3.78
C GLN A 55 6.90 -10.29 4.94
N TRP A 56 6.95 -9.06 5.48
CA TRP A 56 6.04 -8.61 6.52
C TRP A 56 4.58 -8.65 6.07
N LEU A 57 4.25 -8.08 4.89
CA LEU A 57 2.89 -8.05 4.38
C LEU A 57 2.31 -9.46 4.22
N TRP A 58 3.12 -10.41 3.75
CA TRP A 58 2.72 -11.81 3.64
C TRP A 58 2.33 -12.42 4.99
N GLN A 59 3.13 -12.17 6.03
CA GLN A 59 2.81 -12.61 7.39
C GLN A 59 1.51 -11.97 7.91
N GLU A 60 1.27 -10.69 7.63
CA GLU A 60 0.03 -10.02 8.04
C GLU A 60 -1.20 -10.56 7.32
N VAL A 61 -1.09 -10.91 6.04
CA VAL A 61 -2.15 -11.58 5.29
C VAL A 61 -2.54 -12.90 5.97
N GLN A 62 -1.55 -13.68 6.43
CA GLN A 62 -1.81 -14.94 7.13
C GLN A 62 -2.49 -14.74 8.49
N LYS A 63 -2.20 -13.64 9.19
CA LYS A 63 -2.81 -13.31 10.50
C LYS A 63 -4.28 -12.89 10.40
N ARG A 64 -4.74 -12.43 9.22
CA ARG A 64 -6.11 -11.96 9.00
C ARG A 64 -6.59 -10.89 10.00
N GLY A 65 -5.72 -9.91 10.30
CA GLY A 65 -6.04 -8.75 11.15
C GLY A 65 -6.29 -7.47 10.36
N GLU A 66 -6.09 -6.30 10.98
CA GLU A 66 -6.38 -4.97 10.40
C GLU A 66 -5.75 -4.73 9.00
N VAL A 67 -4.55 -5.27 8.77
CA VAL A 67 -3.86 -5.18 7.48
C VAL A 67 -4.59 -5.99 6.41
N PHE A 68 -5.04 -7.20 6.76
CA PHE A 68 -5.81 -8.05 5.86
C PHE A 68 -7.17 -7.42 5.55
N ASP A 69 -7.87 -6.89 6.56
CA ASP A 69 -9.15 -6.20 6.37
C ASP A 69 -9.03 -5.00 5.42
N GLU A 70 -7.95 -4.22 5.54
CA GLU A 70 -7.68 -3.11 4.62
C GLU A 70 -7.38 -3.60 3.20
N LEU A 71 -6.65 -4.71 3.04
CA LEU A 71 -6.42 -5.33 1.72
C LEU A 71 -7.72 -5.84 1.10
N VAL A 72 -8.60 -6.48 1.88
CA VAL A 72 -9.95 -6.92 1.46
C VAL A 72 -10.77 -5.72 1.01
N ARG A 73 -10.79 -4.64 1.79
CA ARG A 73 -11.51 -3.40 1.45
C ARG A 73 -11.02 -2.83 0.12
N ILE A 74 -9.70 -2.81 -0.12
CA ILE A 74 -9.12 -2.35 -1.39
C ILE A 74 -9.51 -3.30 -2.53
N ALA A 75 -9.39 -4.62 -2.33
CA ALA A 75 -9.72 -5.62 -3.32
C ALA A 75 -11.19 -5.55 -3.76
N GLU A 76 -12.12 -5.39 -2.82
CA GLU A 76 -13.55 -5.21 -3.08
C GLU A 76 -13.83 -4.01 -3.99
N ARG A 77 -13.16 -2.87 -3.75
CA ARG A 77 -13.30 -1.68 -4.61
C ARG A 77 -12.76 -1.94 -6.01
N VAL A 78 -11.63 -2.65 -6.12
CA VAL A 78 -11.04 -3.03 -7.41
C VAL A 78 -11.96 -3.99 -8.17
N LYS A 79 -12.57 -4.97 -7.50
CA LYS A 79 -13.55 -5.91 -8.09
C LYS A 79 -14.81 -5.21 -8.59
N ARG A 80 -15.22 -4.10 -7.95
CA ARG A 80 -16.31 -3.22 -8.41
C ARG A 80 -15.89 -2.26 -9.53
N GLU A 81 -14.71 -2.46 -10.09
CA GLU A 81 -14.14 -1.66 -11.17
C GLU A 81 -13.95 -0.18 -10.82
N GLU A 82 -13.94 0.17 -9.53
CA GLU A 82 -13.67 1.54 -9.10
C GLU A 82 -12.25 1.97 -9.51
N THR A 83 -12.06 3.28 -9.64
CA THR A 83 -10.71 3.84 -9.72
C THR A 83 -10.09 3.86 -8.33
N VAL A 84 -9.02 3.08 -8.15
CA VAL A 84 -8.28 2.97 -6.90
C VAL A 84 -6.82 3.35 -7.14
N GLN A 85 -6.36 4.37 -6.43
CA GLN A 85 -5.01 4.89 -6.53
C GLN A 85 -4.34 4.83 -5.16
N LEU A 86 -3.35 3.94 -5.01
CA LEU A 86 -2.55 3.84 -3.80
C LEU A 86 -1.54 4.99 -3.79
N ALA A 87 -1.76 5.98 -2.93
CA ALA A 87 -0.94 7.17 -2.86
C ALA A 87 0.24 6.97 -1.90
N CYS A 88 1.46 7.08 -2.44
CA CYS A 88 2.69 7.06 -1.68
C CYS A 88 3.65 8.15 -2.17
N TRP A 89 4.54 8.63 -1.30
CA TRP A 89 5.56 9.60 -1.69
C TRP A 89 6.78 8.97 -2.39
N CYS A 90 6.95 7.64 -2.35
CA CYS A 90 8.16 6.98 -2.88
C CYS A 90 8.17 6.85 -4.41
N LYS A 91 6.99 6.78 -5.05
CA LYS A 91 6.86 6.66 -6.49
C LYS A 91 7.48 7.90 -7.17
N PRO A 92 8.25 7.81 -8.27
CA PRO A 92 8.40 6.69 -9.19
C PRO A 92 9.45 5.64 -8.80
N LEU A 93 10.24 5.87 -7.75
CA LEU A 93 11.19 4.87 -7.28
C LEU A 93 10.44 3.64 -6.73
N LYS A 94 11.18 2.53 -6.58
CA LYS A 94 10.65 1.29 -5.99
C LYS A 94 9.92 1.60 -4.67
N CYS A 95 8.65 1.20 -4.62
CA CYS A 95 7.69 1.61 -3.62
C CYS A 95 7.07 0.39 -2.95
N HIS A 96 6.78 0.48 -1.64
CA HIS A 96 6.03 -0.57 -0.95
C HIS A 96 4.58 -0.68 -1.47
N GLY A 97 4.05 0.41 -2.03
CA GLY A 97 2.76 0.41 -2.71
C GLY A 97 2.69 -0.55 -3.89
N ASP A 98 3.80 -0.78 -4.59
CA ASP A 98 3.85 -1.79 -5.67
C ASP A 98 3.62 -3.20 -5.09
N VAL A 99 4.14 -3.47 -3.88
CA VAL A 99 3.93 -4.74 -3.16
C VAL A 99 2.47 -4.88 -2.71
N VAL A 100 1.86 -3.82 -2.17
CA VAL A 100 0.44 -3.81 -1.79
C VAL A 100 -0.44 -4.09 -3.00
N LYS A 101 -0.18 -3.41 -4.13
CA LYS A 101 -0.90 -3.62 -5.39
C LYS A 101 -0.83 -5.08 -5.83
N SER A 102 0.36 -5.66 -5.89
CA SER A 102 0.52 -7.08 -6.27
C SER A 102 -0.18 -8.04 -5.32
N CYS A 103 -0.20 -7.74 -4.01
CA CYS A 103 -0.92 -8.56 -3.03
C CYS A 103 -2.43 -8.54 -3.28
N VAL A 104 -3.00 -7.37 -3.54
CA VAL A 104 -4.44 -7.24 -3.85
C VAL A 104 -4.79 -7.97 -5.15
N GLU A 105 -3.99 -7.80 -6.20
CA GLU A 105 -4.20 -8.51 -7.47
C GLU A 105 -4.13 -10.03 -7.30
N TRP A 106 -3.19 -10.52 -6.50
CA TRP A 106 -3.10 -11.94 -6.14
C TRP A 106 -4.32 -12.43 -5.34
N MET A 107 -4.77 -11.68 -4.34
CA MET A 107 -5.95 -12.04 -3.54
C MET A 107 -7.21 -12.16 -4.39
N ILE A 108 -7.38 -11.28 -5.38
CA ILE A 108 -8.48 -11.34 -6.35
C ILE A 108 -8.32 -12.56 -7.27
N GLY A 109 -7.12 -12.78 -7.82
CA GLY A 109 -6.85 -13.88 -8.75
C GLY A 109 -7.03 -15.27 -8.14
N GLU A 110 -6.71 -15.43 -6.85
CA GLU A 110 -6.88 -16.69 -6.11
C GLU A 110 -8.28 -16.86 -5.48
N GLY A 111 -9.20 -15.90 -5.68
CA GLY A 111 -10.55 -15.97 -5.08
C GLY A 111 -10.55 -15.90 -3.54
N ILE A 112 -9.53 -15.30 -2.95
CA ILE A 112 -9.45 -15.06 -1.50
C ILE A 112 -10.45 -13.97 -1.08
N VAL A 113 -10.72 -13.03 -2.00
CA VAL A 113 -11.71 -11.97 -1.87
C VAL A 113 -12.67 -12.01 -3.03
#